data_AF-A0A4Q3SFZ2-F1
#
_entry.id   AF-A0A4Q3SFZ2-F1
#
_cell.length_a   1.000
_cell.length_b   1.000
_cell.length_c   1.000
_cell.angle_alpha   90.00
_cell.angle_beta   90.00
_cell.angle_gamma   90.00
#
_symmetry.space_group_name_H-M   'P 1'
#
loop_
_entity.id
_entity.type
_entity.pdbx_description
1 polymer ?
#
loop_
_entity_poly.entity_id
_entity_poly.type
_entity_poly.pdbx_seq_one_letter_code
_entity_poly.pdbx_strand_id
1 'polypeptide(L)' 'RTYNFPQGRVTDHRIGMTLYNLDEVLNGGVQEFIDALQFAENSEKLTKD' A
#
# COMPACT_ATOMS: atom_id res chain seq x y z
N ARG A 1 7.93 -0.55 -1.42
CA ARG A 1 7.37 0.76 -1.03
C ARG A 1 8.47 1.81 -1.06
N THR A 2 8.15 3.06 -1.36
CA THR A 2 9.05 4.22 -1.23
C THR A 2 8.47 5.15 -0.17
N TYR A 3 9.22 5.43 0.90
CA TYR A 3 8.85 6.39 1.93
C TYR A 3 9.52 7.72 1.60
N ASN A 4 8.74 8.76 1.34
CA ASN A 4 9.21 10.09 0.98
C ASN A 4 8.87 11.07 2.11
N PHE A 5 9.85 11.29 2.99
CA PHE A 5 9.72 12.18 4.15
C PHE A 5 9.46 13.65 3.77
N PRO A 6 10.21 14.26 2.82
CA PRO A 6 9.95 15.64 2.41
C PRO A 6 8.53 15.90 1.88
N GLN A 7 7.90 14.89 1.27
CA GLN A 7 6.55 14.99 0.69
C GLN A 7 5.48 14.25 1.51
N GLY A 8 5.84 13.75 2.70
CA GLY A 8 4.91 13.11 3.63
C GLY A 8 4.16 11.90 3.06
N ARG A 9 4.73 11.16 2.10
CA ARG A 9 4.01 10.07 1.41
C ARG A 9 4.71 8.73 1.41
N VAL A 10 3.92 7.68 1.21
CA VAL A 10 4.38 6.31 0.98
C VAL A 10 3.74 5.78 -0.30
N THR A 11 4.57 5.28 -1.22
CA THR A 11 4.08 4.63 -2.45
C THR A 11 4.39 3.13 -2.41
N ASP A 12 3.38 2.26 -2.53
CA ASP A 12 3.53 0.82 -2.75
C ASP A 12 3.43 0.49 -4.24
N HIS A 13 4.58 0.23 -4.86
CA HIS A 13 4.69 -0.05 -6.29
C HIS A 13 4.10 -1.39 -6.72
N ARG A 14 3.86 -2.33 -5.80
CA ARG A 14 3.24 -3.63 -6.15
C ARG A 14 1.83 -3.46 -6.70
N ILE A 15 1.12 -2.45 -6.18
CA ILE A 15 -0.29 -2.16 -6.50
C ILE A 15 -0.48 -0.72 -6.99
N GLY A 16 0.60 0.03 -7.24
CA GLY A 16 0.54 1.44 -7.66
C GLY A 16 -0.08 2.39 -6.64
N MET A 17 -0.21 2.00 -5.38
CA MET A 17 -0.91 2.75 -4.34
C MET A 17 -0.01 3.82 -3.73
N THR A 18 -0.53 5.02 -3.50
CA THR A 18 0.18 6.09 -2.78
C THR A 18 -0.69 6.67 -1.68
N LEU A 19 -0.17 6.71 -0.46
CA LEU A 19 -0.77 7.38 0.69
C LEU A 19 0.04 8.63 1.06
N TYR A 20 -0.65 9.73 1.34
CA TYR A 20 -0.05 11.04 1.70
C TYR A 20 -0.10 11.30 3.22
N ASN A 21 0.06 10.25 4.03
CA ASN A 21 0.02 10.30 5.50
C ASN A 21 1.18 9.52 6.12
N LEU A 22 2.43 9.79 5.68
CA LEU A 22 3.61 9.03 6.12
C LEU A 22 3.68 8.81 7.65
N ASP A 23 3.39 9.85 8.45
CA ASP A 23 3.46 9.75 9.90
C ASP A 23 2.47 8.72 10.47
N GLU A 24 1.25 8.63 9.93
CA GLU A 24 0.27 7.63 10.36
C GLU A 24 0.75 6.21 10.02
N VAL A 25 1.29 6.03 8.82
CA VAL A 25 1.86 4.75 8.37
C VAL A 25 3.01 4.32 9.28
N LEU A 26 3.90 5.25 9.65
CA LEU A 26 5.02 4.97 10.56
C LEU A 26 4.56 4.67 11.98
N ASN A 27 3.43 5.23 12.41
CA ASN A 27 2.81 4.95 13.71
C ASN A 27 1.97 3.65 13.72
N GLY A 28 2.03 2.85 12.65
CA GLY A 28 1.37 1.55 12.57
C GLY A 28 0.03 1.54 11.84
N GLY A 29 -0.40 2.68 11.27
CA GLY A 29 -1.55 2.78 10.36
C GLY A 29 -1.28 2.12 9.00
N VAL A 30 -1.02 0.81 9.00
CA VAL A 30 -0.62 0.04 7.81
C VAL A 30 -1.74 -0.84 7.24
N GLN A 31 -2.91 -0.87 7.90
CA GLN A 31 -4.01 -1.76 7.55
C GLN A 31 -4.48 -1.56 6.10
N GLU A 32 -4.57 -0.31 5.65
CA GLU A 32 -4.99 0.02 4.29
C GLU A 32 -4.09 -0.61 3.22
N PHE A 33 -2.77 -0.62 3.46
CA PHE A 33 -1.85 -1.30 2.56
C PHE A 33 -2.01 -2.82 2.57
N ILE A 34 -2.31 -3.42 3.73
CA ILE A 34 -2.50 -4.87 3.86
C ILE A 34 -3.74 -5.29 3.08
N ASP A 35 -4.86 -4.58 3.27
CA ASP A 35 -6.13 -4.88 2.62
C ASP A 35 -6.00 -4.75 1.10
N ALA A 36 -5.38 -3.68 0.62
CA ALA A 36 -5.18 -3.45 -0.81
C ALA A 36 -4.29 -4.53 -1.46
N LEU A 37 -3.25 -5.01 -0.77
CA LEU A 37 -2.40 -6.09 -1.26
C LEU A 37 -3.12 -7.43 -1.28
N GLN A 38 -3.87 -7.76 -0.23
CA GLN A 38 -4.67 -9.00 -0.18
C GLN A 38 -5.71 -9.02 -1.30
N PHE A 39 -6.39 -7.89 -1.53
CA PHE A 39 -7.36 -7.76 -2.61
C PHE A 39 -6.72 -7.97 -3.98
N ALA A 40 -5.57 -7.35 -4.23
CA ALA A 40 -4.84 -7.51 -5.49
C ALA A 40 -4.41 -8.98 -5.71
N GLU A 41 -3.83 -9.62 -4.69
CA GLU A 41 -3.40 -11.01 -4.77
C GLU A 41 -4.57 -11.98 -5.02
N ASN A 42 -5.68 -11.80 -4.30
CA ASN A 42 -6.88 -12.63 -4.48
C ASN A 42 -7.50 -12.45 -5.86
N SER A 43 -7.52 -11.21 -6.36
CA SER A 43 -8.01 -10.90 -7.71
C SER A 43 -7.17 -11.57 -8.79
N GLU A 44 -5.84 -11.56 -8.64
CA GLU A 44 -4.95 -12.28 -9.56
C GLU A 44 -5.18 -13.80 -9.55
N LYS A 45 -5.43 -14.39 -8.38
CA LYS A 45 -5.70 -15.84 -8.25
C LYS A 45 -6.99 -16.24 -8.96
N LEU A 46 -8.07 -15.48 -8.76
CA LEU A 46 -9.37 -15.73 -9.40
C LEU A 46 -9.33 -15.66 -10.93
N THR A 47 -8.40 -14.88 -11.50
CA THR A 47 -8.25 -14.77 -12.97
C THR A 47 -7.37 -15.85 -13.59
N LYS A 48 -6.63 -16.61 -12.77
CA LYS A 48 -5.69 -17.65 -13.24
C LYS A 48 -6.31 -19.05 -13.28
N ASP A 49 -7.51 -19.21 -12.72
CA ASP A 49 -8.35 -20.43 -12.80
C ASP A 49 -9.30 -20.35 -14.01
#